data_AF-A0A6U5C1E1-F1
#
_entry.id   AF-A0A6U5C1E1-F1
#
_cell.length_a   1.000
_cell.length_b   1.000
_cell.length_c   1.000
_cell.angle_alpha   90.00
_cell.angle_beta   90.00
_cell.angle_gamma   90.00
#
_symmetry.space_group_name_H-M   'P 1'
#
loop_
_entity.id
_entity.type
_entity.pdbx_description
1 polymer ?
#
loop_
_entity_poly.entity_id
_entity_poly.type
_entity_poly.pdbx_seq_one_letter_code
_entity_poly.pdbx_strand_id
1 'polypeptide(L)'
;MRRSEDYGRGRGRRYSDDYSDDGWDRPRGNASSSTVVSRCILMIVNALSIAFGCVMIYAGATALMEQNIEDLGGLEQPVVFLVAFGSILTFLSLCGFLGACCAIRRDGSSKIDGCCADRALMIYYVGIMTLCACMLYGGVLCLMYKDKASEYVDIYWTAINEVFDQPDPDAIKGHLRDGGVICLIGMFVNLLCAHFSAKVMGYQHTARRTMLTSNMVGLVLGVLLIVLAFLPGSREMGVKDGYLPHVIGSLGILASLLSVAGFLGAFFLSPCLLATNGVLLGLLAVLMLGFGAYALANADDARALVEQQWEFVRTKIYDLCPECEVPPAVTEQESQQCCTQRAGLVVWDNMSSLGLGACILLISMCVNVFFSFYLWREVRVKRRQSNYRSERKRLKPTKRGRRRRRDEEEDISSEDDL
;
A
#
# COMPACT_ATOMS: atom_id res chain seq x y z
N MET A 1 -71.74 -12.32 14.98
CA MET A 1 -70.61 -12.96 15.67
C MET A 1 -69.78 -13.76 14.67
N ARG A 2 -68.62 -13.24 14.26
CA ARG A 2 -67.42 -14.01 13.90
C ARG A 2 -66.25 -13.05 13.96
N ARG A 3 -65.40 -13.34 14.94
CA ARG A 3 -64.22 -12.60 15.36
C ARG A 3 -63.03 -13.08 14.53
N SER A 4 -62.11 -12.16 14.28
CA SER A 4 -60.66 -12.35 14.44
C SER A 4 -60.01 -13.51 13.68
N GLU A 5 -59.32 -13.18 12.58
CA GLU A 5 -58.05 -13.81 12.19
C GLU A 5 -57.35 -12.93 11.15
N ASP A 6 -56.74 -11.83 11.61
CA ASP A 6 -55.82 -11.01 10.80
C ASP A 6 -54.65 -10.57 11.70
N TYR A 7 -53.93 -11.56 12.21
CA TYR A 7 -52.63 -11.38 12.85
C TYR A 7 -51.55 -11.93 11.94
N GLY A 8 -50.57 -11.09 11.59
CA GLY A 8 -49.23 -11.58 11.29
C GLY A 8 -48.71 -11.45 9.86
N ARG A 9 -49.11 -10.44 9.07
CA ARG A 9 -48.17 -9.92 8.05
C ARG A 9 -47.09 -9.10 8.74
N GLY A 10 -46.17 -9.81 9.38
CA GLY A 10 -44.88 -9.28 9.73
C GLY A 10 -44.26 -8.70 8.46
N ARG A 11 -44.16 -7.37 8.41
CA ARG A 11 -43.27 -6.67 7.49
C ARG A 11 -41.84 -7.04 7.91
N GLY A 12 -41.44 -8.27 7.62
CA GLY A 12 -40.06 -8.60 7.42
C GLY A 12 -39.61 -7.67 6.30
N ARG A 13 -38.94 -6.57 6.68
CA ARG A 13 -38.04 -5.87 5.78
C ARG A 13 -37.00 -6.91 5.41
N ARG A 14 -37.29 -7.74 4.41
CA ARG A 14 -36.26 -8.28 3.54
C ARG A 14 -35.58 -7.02 3.01
N TYR A 15 -34.47 -6.66 3.65
CA TYR A 15 -33.35 -6.14 2.90
C TYR A 15 -33.10 -7.21 1.86
N SER A 16 -33.76 -7.09 0.71
CA SER A 16 -33.35 -7.81 -0.46
C SER A 16 -31.92 -7.36 -0.67
N ASP A 17 -30.99 -8.27 -0.43
CA ASP A 17 -29.60 -8.18 -0.85
C ASP A 17 -29.50 -8.22 -2.38
N ASP A 18 -30.40 -7.50 -3.07
CA ASP A 18 -30.23 -7.01 -4.42
C ASP A 18 -29.35 -5.74 -4.37
N TYR A 19 -28.22 -5.84 -3.66
CA TYR A 19 -26.98 -5.25 -4.18
C TYR A 19 -26.48 -6.19 -5.27
N SER A 20 -27.31 -6.40 -6.30
CA SER A 20 -26.78 -6.79 -7.59
C SER A 20 -25.75 -5.72 -7.94
N ASP A 21 -24.51 -6.17 -8.16
CA ASP A 21 -23.36 -5.34 -8.56
C ASP A 21 -23.66 -4.49 -9.82
N ASP A 22 -24.82 -4.74 -10.45
CA ASP A 22 -25.45 -4.02 -11.55
C ASP A 22 -25.97 -2.61 -11.20
N GLY A 23 -26.16 -2.27 -9.92
CA GLY A 23 -26.64 -0.94 -9.50
C GLY A 23 -25.61 0.19 -9.61
N TRP A 24 -24.36 -0.13 -9.93
CA TRP A 24 -23.27 0.83 -10.18
C TRP A 24 -23.09 1.12 -11.67
N ASP A 25 -24.15 0.96 -12.47
CA ASP A 25 -24.22 1.55 -13.80
C ASP A 25 -23.89 3.04 -13.68
N ARG A 26 -22.62 3.36 -13.96
CA ARG A 26 -22.21 4.75 -14.18
C ARG A 26 -23.21 5.29 -15.18
N PRO A 27 -23.82 6.46 -14.93
CA PRO A 27 -24.60 7.10 -15.98
C PRO A 27 -23.71 7.06 -17.22
N ARG A 28 -24.21 6.48 -18.32
CA ARG A 28 -23.57 6.43 -19.65
C ARG A 28 -23.46 7.85 -20.22
N GLY A 29 -22.95 8.78 -19.43
CA GLY A 29 -22.58 10.11 -19.83
C GLY A 29 -21.20 10.00 -20.42
N ASN A 30 -21.11 10.39 -21.70
CA ASN A 30 -19.93 10.66 -22.49
C ASN A 30 -18.64 10.59 -21.66
N ALA A 31 -17.74 9.66 -22.00
CA ALA A 31 -16.38 9.61 -21.48
C ALA A 31 -15.84 11.05 -21.45
N SER A 32 -15.74 11.63 -20.25
CA SER A 32 -15.29 13.02 -20.11
C SER A 32 -13.92 13.10 -20.79
N SER A 33 -13.65 14.12 -21.60
CA SER A 33 -12.35 14.31 -22.28
C SER A 33 -11.15 14.06 -21.36
N SER A 34 -11.32 14.36 -20.07
CA SER A 34 -10.37 14.11 -18.98
C SER A 34 -9.96 12.64 -18.76
N THR A 35 -10.84 11.66 -18.98
CA THR A 35 -10.51 10.23 -18.84
C THR A 35 -9.74 9.70 -20.04
N VAL A 36 -10.03 10.20 -21.25
CA VAL A 36 -9.28 9.86 -22.48
C VAL A 36 -7.83 10.29 -22.35
N VAL A 37 -7.58 11.53 -21.94
CA VAL A 37 -6.22 12.04 -21.71
C VAL A 37 -5.47 11.19 -20.67
N SER A 38 -6.14 10.82 -19.58
CA SER A 38 -5.52 9.98 -18.53
C SER A 38 -5.14 8.58 -19.06
N ARG A 39 -5.97 7.98 -19.93
CA ARG A 39 -5.66 6.69 -20.59
C ARG A 39 -4.44 6.83 -21.51
N CYS A 40 -4.39 7.86 -22.35
CA CYS A 40 -3.27 8.09 -23.26
C CYS A 40 -1.95 8.31 -22.50
N ILE A 41 -1.95 9.13 -21.44
CA ILE A 41 -0.77 9.34 -20.61
C ILE A 41 -0.30 8.02 -19.99
N LEU A 42 -1.22 7.23 -19.42
CA LEU A 42 -0.86 5.92 -18.86
C LEU A 42 -0.25 4.98 -19.91
N MET A 43 -0.77 4.94 -21.12
CA MET A 43 -0.21 4.12 -22.19
C MET A 43 1.21 4.56 -22.55
N ILE A 44 1.44 5.87 -22.74
CA ILE A 44 2.74 6.40 -23.12
C ILE A 44 3.77 6.13 -22.02
N VAL A 45 3.45 6.49 -20.77
CA VAL A 45 4.37 6.30 -19.65
C VAL A 45 4.70 4.82 -19.45
N ASN A 46 3.70 3.94 -19.48
CA ASN A 46 3.96 2.51 -19.32
C ASN A 46 4.73 1.90 -20.50
N ALA A 47 4.50 2.34 -21.74
CA ALA A 47 5.29 1.88 -22.89
C ALA A 47 6.77 2.28 -22.75
N LEU A 48 7.05 3.51 -22.30
CA LEU A 48 8.41 3.95 -22.00
C LEU A 48 9.03 3.17 -20.84
N SER A 49 8.29 2.92 -19.77
CA SER A 49 8.76 2.12 -18.63
C SER A 49 9.03 0.66 -18.99
N ILE A 50 8.26 0.07 -19.92
CA ILE A 50 8.54 -1.28 -20.47
C ILE A 50 9.88 -1.27 -21.21
N ALA A 51 10.09 -0.30 -22.12
CA ALA A 51 11.33 -0.19 -22.87
C ALA A 51 12.54 -0.02 -21.92
N PHE A 52 12.41 0.85 -20.92
CA PHE A 52 13.43 1.06 -19.90
C PHE A 52 13.69 -0.20 -19.07
N GLY A 53 12.64 -0.89 -18.61
CA GLY A 53 12.76 -2.15 -17.87
C GLY A 53 13.46 -3.24 -18.68
N CYS A 54 13.15 -3.37 -19.98
CA CYS A 54 13.86 -4.27 -20.90
C CYS A 54 15.35 -3.95 -21.02
N VAL A 55 15.72 -2.67 -21.10
CA VAL A 55 17.13 -2.23 -21.13
C VAL A 55 17.85 -2.59 -19.82
N MET A 56 17.21 -2.37 -18.66
CA MET A 56 17.77 -2.77 -17.37
C MET A 56 18.01 -4.28 -17.27
N ILE A 57 17.04 -5.09 -17.71
CA ILE A 57 17.15 -6.55 -17.73
C ILE A 57 18.30 -6.98 -18.64
N TYR A 58 18.41 -6.40 -19.83
CA TYR A 58 19.47 -6.72 -20.79
C TYR A 58 20.87 -6.35 -20.24
N ALA A 59 21.02 -5.14 -19.70
CA ALA A 59 22.28 -4.68 -19.10
C ALA A 59 22.67 -5.54 -17.88
N GLY A 60 21.71 -5.90 -17.03
CA GLY A 60 21.98 -6.78 -15.89
C GLY A 60 22.32 -8.20 -16.33
N ALA A 61 21.61 -8.77 -17.30
CA ALA A 61 21.89 -10.11 -17.80
C ALA A 61 23.26 -10.22 -18.50
N THR A 62 23.66 -9.19 -19.24
CA THR A 62 24.99 -9.14 -19.89
C THR A 62 26.10 -9.06 -18.87
N ALA A 63 25.99 -8.18 -17.87
CA ALA A 63 26.95 -8.10 -16.77
C ALA A 63 27.03 -9.40 -15.96
N LEU A 64 25.91 -10.09 -15.73
CA LEU A 64 25.89 -11.41 -15.09
C LEU A 64 26.60 -12.49 -15.91
N MET A 65 26.57 -12.41 -17.24
CA MET A 65 27.28 -13.39 -18.09
C MET A 65 28.79 -13.13 -18.14
N GLU A 66 29.23 -11.89 -17.97
CA GLU A 66 30.65 -11.52 -17.96
C GLU A 66 31.32 -11.85 -16.62
N GLN A 67 30.57 -11.80 -15.52
CA GLN A 67 31.06 -12.20 -14.20
C GLN A 67 30.94 -13.73 -14.08
N ASN A 68 32.07 -14.45 -14.12
CA ASN A 68 32.14 -15.90 -13.82
C ASN A 68 31.86 -16.14 -12.32
N ILE A 69 30.60 -15.95 -11.90
CA ILE A 69 30.18 -16.10 -10.50
C ILE A 69 29.87 -17.57 -10.26
N GLU A 70 30.88 -18.35 -9.87
CA GLU A 70 30.68 -19.70 -9.35
C GLU A 70 30.30 -19.69 -7.86
N ASP A 71 30.65 -18.64 -7.12
CA ASP A 71 30.32 -18.50 -5.70
C ASP A 71 30.10 -17.02 -5.37
N LEU A 72 28.84 -16.62 -5.13
CA LEU A 72 28.42 -15.72 -4.06
C LEU A 72 26.90 -15.48 -4.22
N GLY A 73 26.13 -15.99 -3.26
CA GLY A 73 24.68 -16.08 -3.32
C GLY A 73 23.92 -14.78 -3.06
N GLY A 74 22.68 -14.75 -3.58
CA GLY A 74 21.62 -13.86 -3.11
C GLY A 74 21.27 -12.68 -4.02
N LEU A 75 20.11 -12.08 -3.75
CA LEU A 75 19.60 -10.83 -4.34
C LEU A 75 20.45 -9.59 -4.04
N GLU A 76 21.51 -9.76 -3.25
CA GLU A 76 22.39 -8.70 -2.74
C GLU A 76 23.35 -8.17 -3.82
N GLN A 77 23.60 -8.94 -4.87
CA GLN A 77 24.40 -8.47 -5.99
C GLN A 77 23.66 -7.35 -6.75
N PRO A 78 24.33 -6.21 -7.02
CA PRO A 78 23.69 -5.06 -7.66
C PRO A 78 23.14 -5.41 -9.05
N VAL A 79 23.80 -6.36 -9.73
CA VAL A 79 23.40 -6.83 -11.07
C VAL A 79 22.14 -7.70 -11.00
N VAL A 80 22.04 -8.63 -10.04
CA VAL A 80 20.82 -9.43 -9.79
C VAL A 80 19.66 -8.52 -9.40
N PHE A 81 19.92 -7.54 -8.54
CA PHE A 81 18.93 -6.52 -8.16
C PHE A 81 18.44 -5.74 -9.38
N LEU A 82 19.33 -5.32 -10.28
CA LEU A 82 18.99 -4.60 -11.51
C LEU A 82 18.04 -5.43 -12.40
N VAL A 83 18.33 -6.72 -12.57
CA VAL A 83 17.47 -7.65 -13.34
C VAL A 83 16.12 -7.84 -12.66
N ALA A 84 16.11 -8.07 -11.34
CA ALA A 84 14.88 -8.27 -10.57
C ALA A 84 13.98 -7.02 -10.61
N PHE A 85 14.55 -5.84 -10.39
CA PHE A 85 13.84 -4.57 -10.44
C PHE A 85 13.32 -4.27 -11.85
N GLY A 86 14.16 -4.45 -12.88
CA GLY A 86 13.76 -4.31 -14.28
C GLY A 86 12.60 -5.24 -14.66
N SER A 87 12.61 -6.48 -14.15
CA SER A 87 11.53 -7.46 -14.35
C SER A 87 10.22 -7.02 -13.70
N ILE A 88 10.27 -6.57 -12.44
CA ILE A 88 9.10 -6.06 -11.72
C ILE A 88 8.53 -4.82 -12.43
N LEU A 89 9.38 -3.87 -12.80
CA LEU A 89 8.98 -2.66 -13.51
C LEU A 89 8.31 -2.98 -14.85
N THR A 90 8.89 -3.91 -15.62
CA THR A 90 8.35 -4.34 -16.91
C THR A 90 6.99 -5.01 -16.74
N PHE A 91 6.86 -5.92 -15.77
CA PHE A 91 5.60 -6.61 -15.47
C PHE A 91 4.49 -5.64 -15.07
N LEU A 92 4.78 -4.74 -14.11
CA LEU A 92 3.80 -3.74 -13.67
C LEU A 92 3.42 -2.83 -14.83
N SER A 93 4.39 -2.35 -15.60
CA SER A 93 4.14 -1.47 -16.74
C SER A 93 3.31 -2.17 -17.82
N LEU A 94 3.51 -3.47 -18.04
CA LEU A 94 2.67 -4.28 -18.93
C LEU A 94 1.22 -4.34 -18.42
N CYS A 95 1.00 -4.57 -17.12
CA CYS A 95 -0.34 -4.52 -16.53
C CYS A 95 -1.00 -3.14 -16.70
N GLY A 96 -0.24 -2.05 -16.49
CA GLY A 96 -0.71 -0.68 -16.67
C GLY A 96 -1.08 -0.37 -18.13
N PHE A 97 -0.24 -0.81 -19.07
CA PHE A 97 -0.46 -0.66 -20.51
C PHE A 97 -1.69 -1.43 -20.98
N LEU A 98 -1.76 -2.73 -20.70
CA LEU A 98 -2.90 -3.59 -21.07
C LEU A 98 -4.20 -3.10 -20.43
N GLY A 99 -4.13 -2.69 -19.16
CA GLY A 99 -5.25 -2.11 -18.44
C GLY A 99 -5.78 -0.82 -19.09
N ALA A 100 -4.89 0.07 -19.51
CA ALA A 100 -5.25 1.31 -20.19
C ALA A 100 -5.81 1.06 -21.61
N CYS A 101 -5.22 0.15 -22.37
CA CYS A 101 -5.68 -0.24 -23.71
C CYS A 101 -7.08 -0.88 -23.67
N CYS A 102 -7.29 -1.83 -22.76
CA CYS A 102 -8.60 -2.50 -22.61
C CYS A 102 -9.69 -1.55 -22.08
N ALA A 103 -9.32 -0.53 -21.29
CA ALA A 103 -10.25 0.48 -20.82
C ALA A 103 -10.82 1.35 -21.96
N ILE A 104 -10.15 1.47 -23.11
CA ILE A 104 -10.65 2.18 -24.30
C ILE A 104 -11.80 1.39 -24.95
N ARG A 105 -11.69 0.07 -25.02
CA ARG A 105 -12.66 -0.81 -25.70
C ARG A 105 -13.99 -0.93 -24.94
N ARG A 106 -13.99 -0.61 -23.64
CA ARG A 106 -15.16 -0.65 -22.74
C ARG A 106 -16.29 0.29 -23.17
N ASP A 107 -15.99 1.33 -23.93
CA ASP A 107 -16.99 2.29 -24.42
C ASP A 107 -17.82 1.72 -25.62
N GLY A 108 -17.45 0.53 -26.14
CA GLY A 108 -17.98 -0.07 -27.38
C GLY A 108 -19.23 -0.98 -27.24
N SER A 109 -19.14 -2.17 -26.65
CA SER A 109 -20.34 -3.06 -26.51
C SER A 109 -20.21 -4.33 -25.66
N SER A 110 -19.03 -4.75 -25.18
CA SER A 110 -18.86 -6.01 -24.42
C SER A 110 -18.66 -5.78 -22.92
N LYS A 111 -19.58 -6.26 -22.07
CA LYS A 111 -19.43 -6.24 -20.59
C LYS A 111 -18.25 -7.09 -20.08
N ILE A 112 -17.78 -8.06 -20.86
CA ILE A 112 -16.81 -9.08 -20.44
C ILE A 112 -15.39 -8.51 -20.34
N ASP A 113 -14.98 -7.66 -21.29
CA ASP A 113 -13.60 -7.12 -21.36
C ASP A 113 -13.30 -6.12 -20.24
N GLY A 114 -14.32 -5.51 -19.64
CA GLY A 114 -14.18 -4.54 -18.55
C GLY A 114 -13.62 -5.15 -17.26
N CYS A 115 -13.87 -6.43 -16.98
CA CYS A 115 -13.45 -7.08 -15.74
C CYS A 115 -11.92 -7.29 -15.70
N CYS A 116 -11.32 -7.72 -16.82
CA CYS A 116 -9.89 -7.94 -16.93
C CYS A 116 -9.10 -6.61 -16.88
N ALA A 117 -9.62 -5.56 -17.54
CA ALA A 117 -9.01 -4.23 -17.52
C ALA A 117 -8.91 -3.65 -16.11
N ASP A 118 -10.01 -3.71 -15.35
CA ASP A 118 -10.05 -3.20 -13.97
C ASP A 118 -9.10 -3.98 -13.04
N ARG A 119 -8.97 -5.30 -13.24
CA ARG A 119 -8.03 -6.13 -12.48
C ARG A 119 -6.58 -5.78 -12.81
N ALA A 120 -6.23 -5.65 -14.09
CA ALA A 120 -4.89 -5.29 -14.52
C ALA A 120 -4.49 -3.88 -14.01
N LEU A 121 -5.39 -2.90 -14.11
CA LEU A 121 -5.17 -1.56 -13.56
C LEU A 121 -5.06 -1.56 -12.03
N MET A 122 -5.77 -2.45 -11.35
CA MET A 122 -5.67 -2.58 -9.89
C MET A 122 -4.34 -3.20 -9.47
N ILE A 123 -3.86 -4.24 -10.16
CA ILE A 123 -2.52 -4.82 -9.93
C ILE A 123 -1.44 -3.75 -10.15
N TYR A 124 -1.55 -3.01 -11.26
CA TYR A 124 -0.66 -1.90 -11.57
C TYR A 124 -0.69 -0.82 -10.48
N TYR A 125 -1.88 -0.39 -10.06
CA TYR A 125 -2.06 0.62 -9.02
C TYR A 125 -1.39 0.19 -7.71
N VAL A 126 -1.64 -1.03 -7.24
CA VAL A 126 -1.04 -1.55 -6.00
C VAL A 126 0.47 -1.66 -6.14
N GLY A 127 0.97 -2.21 -7.26
CA GLY A 127 2.40 -2.35 -7.50
C GLY A 127 3.14 -1.02 -7.55
N ILE A 128 2.58 -0.01 -8.22
CA ILE A 128 3.14 1.34 -8.28
C ILE A 128 3.14 2.01 -6.90
N MET A 129 2.10 1.82 -6.09
CA MET A 129 2.09 2.32 -4.71
C MET A 129 3.15 1.63 -3.83
N THR A 130 3.40 0.34 -4.04
CA THR A 130 4.51 -0.36 -3.38
C THR A 130 5.85 0.20 -3.86
N LEU A 131 6.04 0.40 -5.17
CA LEU A 131 7.26 1.03 -5.70
C LEU A 131 7.46 2.45 -5.15
N CYS A 132 6.40 3.25 -4.98
CA CYS A 132 6.50 4.54 -4.29
C CYS A 132 7.06 4.41 -2.88
N ALA A 133 6.67 3.37 -2.14
CA ALA A 133 7.18 3.14 -0.79
C ALA A 133 8.65 2.74 -0.80
N CYS A 134 9.05 1.86 -1.72
CA CYS A 134 10.44 1.49 -1.91
C CYS A 134 11.30 2.70 -2.30
N MET A 135 10.82 3.55 -3.21
CA MET A 135 11.51 4.76 -3.66
C MET A 135 11.58 5.83 -2.57
N LEU A 136 10.54 5.97 -1.75
CA LEU A 136 10.57 6.86 -0.59
C LEU A 136 11.63 6.39 0.42
N TYR A 137 11.62 5.10 0.75
CA TYR A 137 12.59 4.52 1.67
C TYR A 137 14.02 4.64 1.13
N GLY A 138 14.25 4.24 -0.12
CA GLY A 138 15.54 4.38 -0.79
C GLY A 138 16.00 5.83 -0.88
N GLY A 139 15.10 6.77 -1.21
CA GLY A 139 15.40 8.19 -1.23
C GLY A 139 15.81 8.73 0.15
N VAL A 140 15.10 8.34 1.21
CA VAL A 140 15.47 8.70 2.59
C VAL A 140 16.83 8.09 2.94
N LEU A 141 17.07 6.81 2.64
CA LEU A 141 18.36 6.17 2.90
C LEU A 141 19.50 6.87 2.17
N CYS A 142 19.38 7.12 0.87
CA CYS A 142 20.38 7.81 0.07
C CYS A 142 20.70 9.21 0.60
N LEU A 143 19.69 9.95 1.07
CA LEU A 143 19.87 11.31 1.58
C LEU A 143 20.41 11.35 3.01
N MET A 144 19.91 10.48 3.89
CA MET A 144 20.33 10.42 5.29
C MET A 144 21.70 9.81 5.47
N TYR A 145 21.96 8.72 4.75
CA TYR A 145 23.23 8.01 4.86
C TYR A 145 24.28 8.54 3.90
N LYS A 146 24.08 9.66 3.18
CA LYS A 146 25.12 10.18 2.26
C LYS A 146 26.50 10.32 2.93
N ASP A 147 26.52 10.74 4.20
CA ASP A 147 27.73 11.01 4.98
C ASP A 147 28.31 9.72 5.59
N LYS A 148 27.44 8.72 5.81
CA LYS A 148 27.77 7.39 6.33
C LYS A 148 28.10 6.39 5.24
N ALA A 149 27.62 6.63 4.03
CA ALA A 149 27.75 5.73 2.90
C ALA A 149 29.19 5.66 2.43
N SER A 150 30.04 6.66 2.69
CA SER A 150 31.49 6.49 2.48
C SER A 150 32.08 5.39 3.35
N GLU A 151 31.62 5.25 4.60
CA GLU A 151 32.07 4.20 5.53
C GLU A 151 31.63 2.81 5.04
N TYR A 152 30.43 2.69 4.46
CA TYR A 152 29.95 1.45 3.85
C TYR A 152 30.58 1.19 2.48
N VAL A 153 30.80 2.23 1.67
CA VAL A 153 31.50 2.16 0.40
C VAL A 153 32.94 1.71 0.63
N ASP A 154 33.59 2.11 1.72
CA ASP A 154 34.91 1.62 2.12
C ASP A 154 34.87 0.11 2.44
N ILE A 155 33.79 -0.38 3.08
CA ILE A 155 33.58 -1.81 3.37
C ILE A 155 33.30 -2.61 2.08
N TYR A 156 32.51 -2.07 1.17
CA TYR A 156 32.21 -2.66 -0.13
C TYR A 156 33.25 -2.29 -1.20
N TRP A 157 34.30 -1.54 -0.84
CA TRP A 157 35.27 -0.95 -1.77
C TRP A 157 36.01 -2.01 -2.55
N THR A 158 36.34 -3.11 -1.89
CA THR A 158 36.95 -4.28 -2.49
C THR A 158 36.07 -4.87 -3.59
N ALA A 159 34.77 -5.01 -3.34
CA ALA A 159 33.82 -5.52 -4.34
C ALA A 159 33.54 -4.49 -5.46
N ILE A 160 33.58 -3.19 -5.16
CA ILE A 160 33.38 -2.12 -6.16
C ILE A 160 34.61 -1.97 -7.06
N ASN A 161 35.82 -2.06 -6.51
CA ASN A 161 37.07 -1.97 -7.26
C ASN A 161 37.29 -3.15 -8.20
N GLU A 162 36.69 -4.31 -7.93
CA GLU A 162 36.68 -5.44 -8.87
C GLU A 162 35.86 -5.13 -10.13
N VAL A 163 34.90 -4.20 -10.05
CA VAL A 163 33.98 -3.85 -11.15
C VAL A 163 34.36 -2.53 -11.83
N PHE A 164 34.96 -1.59 -11.09
CA PHE A 164 35.28 -0.25 -11.59
C PHE A 164 36.77 0.07 -11.35
N ASP A 165 37.47 0.47 -12.42
CA ASP A 165 38.85 0.96 -12.35
C ASP A 165 38.90 2.28 -11.54
N GLN A 166 39.29 2.17 -10.26
CA GLN A 166 39.57 3.27 -9.32
C GLN A 166 38.50 4.39 -9.28
N PRO A 167 37.35 4.15 -8.61
CA PRO A 167 36.37 5.21 -8.44
C PRO A 167 36.90 6.35 -7.54
N ASP A 168 36.48 7.58 -7.82
CA ASP A 168 36.70 8.71 -6.91
C ASP A 168 35.63 8.67 -5.80
N PRO A 169 36.00 8.60 -4.50
CA PRO A 169 35.04 8.55 -3.40
C PRO A 169 34.11 9.77 -3.34
N ASP A 170 34.56 10.94 -3.80
CA ASP A 170 33.71 12.13 -3.86
C ASP A 170 32.68 12.05 -4.99
N ALA A 171 33.01 11.35 -6.09
CA ALA A 171 32.06 11.06 -7.16
C ALA A 171 30.94 10.13 -6.65
N ILE A 172 31.26 9.12 -5.84
CA ILE A 172 30.26 8.21 -5.27
C ILE A 172 29.28 8.93 -4.34
N LYS A 173 29.78 9.84 -3.49
CA LYS A 173 28.91 10.68 -2.65
C LYS A 173 27.96 11.54 -3.49
N GLY A 174 28.48 12.11 -4.59
CA GLY A 174 27.67 12.80 -5.59
C GLY A 174 26.56 11.92 -6.16
N HIS A 175 26.92 10.71 -6.63
CA HIS A 175 25.98 9.75 -7.21
C HIS A 175 24.91 9.26 -6.23
N LEU A 176 25.23 9.09 -4.95
CA LEU A 176 24.24 8.71 -3.93
C LEU A 176 23.22 9.81 -3.68
N ARG A 177 23.66 11.06 -3.57
CA ARG A 177 22.76 12.21 -3.45
C ARG A 177 21.84 12.30 -4.66
N ASP A 178 22.41 12.19 -5.86
CA ASP A 178 21.66 12.26 -7.10
C ASP A 178 20.69 11.09 -7.22
N GLY A 179 21.10 9.89 -6.82
CA GLY A 179 20.24 8.72 -6.70
C GLY A 179 19.04 8.97 -5.78
N GLY A 180 19.27 9.56 -4.60
CA GLY A 180 18.19 9.94 -3.69
C GLY A 180 17.19 10.94 -4.30
N VAL A 181 17.69 11.94 -5.04
CA VAL A 181 16.83 12.91 -5.76
C VAL A 181 16.04 12.21 -6.88
N ILE A 182 16.69 11.32 -7.64
CA ILE A 182 16.05 10.52 -8.69
C ILE A 182 14.95 9.63 -8.09
N CYS A 183 15.18 9.03 -6.92
CA CYS A 183 14.17 8.24 -6.22
C CYS A 183 12.92 9.08 -5.88
N LEU A 184 13.10 10.32 -5.41
CA LEU A 184 11.98 11.23 -5.10
C LEU A 184 11.23 11.67 -6.36
N ILE A 185 11.93 11.97 -7.45
CA ILE A 185 11.30 12.30 -8.74
C ILE A 185 10.51 11.09 -9.26
N GLY A 186 11.11 9.89 -9.21
CA GLY A 186 10.46 8.64 -9.59
C GLY A 186 9.21 8.35 -8.77
N MET A 187 9.26 8.58 -7.46
CA MET A 187 8.10 8.50 -6.58
C MET A 187 6.99 9.46 -7.03
N PHE A 188 7.31 10.70 -7.35
CA PHE A 188 6.32 11.68 -7.83
C PHE A 188 5.65 11.23 -9.14
N VAL A 189 6.42 10.75 -10.12
CA VAL A 189 5.89 10.21 -11.37
C VAL A 189 4.98 9.00 -11.12
N ASN A 190 5.41 8.09 -10.24
CA ASN A 190 4.62 6.93 -9.85
C ASN A 190 3.29 7.33 -9.16
N LEU A 191 3.28 8.36 -8.31
CA LEU A 191 2.06 8.90 -7.72
C LEU A 191 1.11 9.48 -8.77
N LEU A 192 1.63 10.14 -9.81
CA LEU A 192 0.81 10.61 -10.93
C LEU A 192 0.20 9.44 -11.71
N CYS A 193 0.96 8.39 -11.96
CA CYS A 193 0.45 7.15 -12.58
C CYS A 193 -0.63 6.47 -11.73
N ALA A 194 -0.44 6.41 -10.40
CA ALA A 194 -1.44 5.92 -9.47
C ALA A 194 -2.72 6.79 -9.50
N HIS A 195 -2.57 8.11 -9.60
CA HIS A 195 -3.69 9.04 -9.74
C HIS A 195 -4.47 8.82 -11.05
N PHE A 196 -3.77 8.75 -12.19
CA PHE A 196 -4.42 8.52 -13.48
C PHE A 196 -5.10 7.15 -13.55
N SER A 197 -4.48 6.10 -13.00
CA SER A 197 -5.09 4.77 -12.97
C SER A 197 -6.34 4.73 -12.09
N ALA A 198 -6.31 5.36 -10.90
CA ALA A 198 -7.48 5.54 -10.05
C ALA A 198 -8.59 6.34 -10.74
N LYS A 199 -8.24 7.34 -11.54
CA LYS A 199 -9.21 8.13 -12.32
C LYS A 199 -9.86 7.31 -13.44
N VAL A 200 -9.09 6.50 -14.17
CA VAL A 200 -9.62 5.60 -15.22
C VAL A 200 -10.53 4.53 -14.63
N MET A 201 -10.09 3.89 -13.54
CA MET A 201 -10.89 2.91 -12.79
C MET A 201 -12.06 3.53 -12.06
N GLY A 202 -12.05 4.84 -11.82
CA GLY A 202 -13.01 5.59 -11.02
C GLY A 202 -12.71 5.52 -9.52
N TYR A 203 -12.46 6.69 -8.91
CA TYR A 203 -12.01 6.82 -7.52
C TYR A 203 -12.85 6.04 -6.51
N GLN A 204 -14.17 5.99 -6.65
CA GLN A 204 -15.01 5.25 -5.71
C GLN A 204 -14.78 3.74 -5.79
N HIS A 205 -14.60 3.20 -6.99
CA HIS A 205 -14.35 1.77 -7.17
C HIS A 205 -12.95 1.41 -6.67
N THR A 206 -11.94 2.19 -7.05
CA THR A 206 -10.56 2.03 -6.58
C THR A 206 -10.50 2.13 -5.06
N ALA A 207 -11.02 3.20 -4.47
CA ALA A 207 -10.99 3.39 -3.01
C ALA A 207 -11.63 2.22 -2.25
N ARG A 208 -12.81 1.75 -2.71
CA ARG A 208 -13.50 0.62 -2.07
C ARG A 208 -12.70 -0.68 -2.20
N ARG A 209 -12.23 -1.01 -3.41
CA ARG A 209 -11.46 -2.24 -3.62
C ARG A 209 -10.12 -2.21 -2.90
N THR A 210 -9.37 -1.12 -2.99
CA THR A 210 -8.10 -0.96 -2.27
C THR A 210 -8.31 -1.13 -0.78
N MET A 211 -9.32 -0.48 -0.19
CA MET A 211 -9.61 -0.65 1.24
C MET A 211 -10.00 -2.08 1.60
N LEU A 212 -10.83 -2.76 0.80
CA LEU A 212 -11.21 -4.15 1.10
C LEU A 212 -9.98 -5.07 1.04
N THR A 213 -9.16 -4.95 -0.01
CA THR A 213 -7.96 -5.77 -0.19
C THR A 213 -6.91 -5.47 0.87
N SER A 214 -6.59 -4.21 1.14
CA SER A 214 -5.58 -3.81 2.11
C SER A 214 -5.95 -4.24 3.53
N ASN A 215 -7.21 -4.09 3.93
CA ASN A 215 -7.69 -4.55 5.22
C ASN A 215 -7.74 -6.09 5.29
N MET A 216 -8.06 -6.80 4.21
CA MET A 216 -7.99 -8.26 4.23
C MET A 216 -6.55 -8.76 4.42
N VAL A 217 -5.59 -8.15 3.72
CA VAL A 217 -4.16 -8.44 3.90
C VAL A 217 -3.72 -8.08 5.32
N GLY A 218 -4.12 -6.92 5.83
CA GLY A 218 -3.83 -6.49 7.19
C GLY A 218 -4.39 -7.43 8.25
N LEU A 219 -5.57 -8.01 8.02
CA LEU A 219 -6.16 -9.01 8.90
C LEU A 219 -5.34 -10.30 8.91
N VAL A 220 -4.95 -10.80 7.73
CA VAL A 220 -4.11 -12.00 7.62
C VAL A 220 -2.76 -11.78 8.31
N LEU A 221 -2.11 -10.65 8.06
CA LEU A 221 -0.85 -10.29 8.71
C LEU A 221 -1.01 -10.13 10.23
N GLY A 222 -2.09 -9.50 10.69
CA GLY A 222 -2.39 -9.36 12.11
C GLY A 222 -2.57 -10.72 12.82
N VAL A 223 -3.28 -11.65 12.18
CA VAL A 223 -3.43 -13.03 12.69
C VAL A 223 -2.10 -13.76 12.71
N LEU A 224 -1.28 -13.62 11.67
CA LEU A 224 0.06 -14.22 11.64
C LEU A 224 0.94 -13.68 12.77
N LEU A 225 0.92 -12.37 13.06
CA LEU A 225 1.65 -11.79 14.19
C LEU A 225 1.18 -12.36 15.54
N ILE A 226 -0.14 -12.55 15.71
CA ILE A 226 -0.68 -13.20 16.91
C ILE A 226 -0.12 -14.61 17.04
N VAL A 227 -0.14 -15.42 15.97
CA VAL A 227 0.41 -16.78 15.98
C VAL A 227 1.90 -16.77 16.32
N LEU A 228 2.68 -15.88 15.69
CA LEU A 228 4.11 -15.73 15.95
C LEU A 228 4.39 -15.40 17.42
N ALA A 229 3.57 -14.58 18.06
CA ALA A 229 3.71 -14.25 19.48
C ALA A 229 3.50 -15.44 20.43
N PHE A 230 2.79 -16.49 19.99
CA PHE A 230 2.57 -17.71 20.78
C PHE A 230 3.61 -18.80 20.53
N LEU A 231 4.46 -18.69 19.50
CA LEU A 231 5.47 -19.70 19.22
C LEU A 231 6.55 -19.72 20.30
N PRO A 232 7.02 -20.91 20.71
CA PRO A 232 8.07 -21.01 21.75
C PRO A 232 9.35 -20.28 21.34
N GLY A 233 9.71 -20.33 20.04
CA GLY A 233 10.87 -19.62 19.52
C GLY A 233 10.82 -18.09 19.73
N SER A 234 9.63 -17.47 19.72
CA SER A 234 9.54 -16.02 19.99
C SER A 234 9.74 -15.68 21.47
N ARG A 235 9.52 -16.63 22.38
CA ARG A 235 9.75 -16.43 23.83
C ARG A 235 11.22 -16.46 24.19
N GLU A 236 12.01 -17.19 23.39
CA GLU A 236 13.46 -17.29 23.53
C GLU A 236 14.19 -16.15 22.81
N MET A 237 13.51 -15.45 21.90
CA MET A 237 14.04 -14.28 21.19
C MET A 237 13.72 -12.99 21.96
N GLY A 238 14.75 -12.33 22.47
CA GLY A 238 14.64 -10.99 23.06
C GLY A 238 15.55 -10.77 24.27
N VAL A 239 15.45 -9.57 24.84
CA VAL A 239 16.09 -9.20 26.12
C VAL A 239 15.60 -10.15 27.22
N LYS A 240 16.41 -10.35 28.26
CA LYS A 240 16.24 -11.26 29.41
C LYS A 240 14.82 -11.29 30.04
N ASP A 241 14.01 -10.26 29.82
CA ASP A 241 12.67 -10.08 30.39
C ASP A 241 11.49 -10.31 29.41
N GLY A 242 11.71 -10.82 28.20
CA GLY A 242 10.65 -11.49 27.42
C GLY A 242 9.44 -10.64 26.98
N TYR A 243 9.58 -9.31 26.84
CA TYR A 243 8.46 -8.45 26.44
C TYR A 243 8.11 -8.51 24.94
N LEU A 244 9.01 -9.03 24.09
CA LEU A 244 8.84 -9.03 22.63
C LEU A 244 7.58 -9.76 22.16
N PRO A 245 7.24 -10.98 22.65
CA PRO A 245 5.97 -11.64 22.33
C PRO A 245 4.73 -10.81 22.68
N HIS A 246 4.76 -10.10 23.81
CA HIS A 246 3.64 -9.25 24.23
C HIS A 246 3.46 -8.05 23.29
N VAL A 247 4.57 -7.45 22.84
CA VAL A 247 4.53 -6.36 21.85
C VAL A 247 4.03 -6.86 20.50
N ILE A 248 4.58 -7.97 19.98
CA ILE A 248 4.15 -8.56 18.70
C ILE A 248 2.68 -8.95 18.75
N GLY A 249 2.25 -9.61 19.82
CA GLY A 249 0.86 -10.05 20.00
C GLY A 249 -0.12 -8.87 20.09
N SER A 250 0.23 -7.83 20.85
CA SER A 250 -0.62 -6.63 20.98
C SER A 250 -0.72 -5.85 19.66
N LEU A 251 0.37 -5.73 18.90
CA LEU A 251 0.37 -5.16 17.55
C LEU A 251 -0.48 -6.00 16.59
N GLY A 252 -0.39 -7.33 16.65
CA GLY A 252 -1.21 -8.23 15.84
C GLY A 252 -2.71 -8.10 16.13
N ILE A 253 -3.10 -7.99 17.41
CA ILE A 253 -4.49 -7.73 17.81
C ILE A 253 -4.96 -6.37 17.29
N LEU A 254 -4.17 -5.32 17.50
CA LEU A 254 -4.51 -3.97 17.04
C LEU A 254 -4.69 -3.92 15.51
N ALA A 255 -3.75 -4.50 14.76
CA ALA A 255 -3.81 -4.61 13.31
C ALA A 255 -5.05 -5.36 12.83
N SER A 256 -5.40 -6.47 13.50
CA SER A 256 -6.59 -7.27 13.18
C SER A 256 -7.89 -6.49 13.42
N LEU A 257 -8.00 -5.81 14.57
CA LEU A 257 -9.19 -5.03 14.92
C LEU A 257 -9.41 -3.86 13.95
N LEU A 258 -8.35 -3.12 13.61
CA LEU A 258 -8.42 -2.03 12.64
C LEU A 258 -8.77 -2.54 11.24
N SER A 259 -8.18 -3.67 10.85
CA SER A 259 -8.48 -4.32 9.57
C SER A 259 -9.94 -4.76 9.47
N VAL A 260 -10.50 -5.36 10.52
CA VAL A 260 -11.93 -5.71 10.56
C VAL A 260 -12.80 -4.46 10.47
N ALA A 261 -12.48 -3.40 11.23
CA ALA A 261 -13.24 -2.15 11.20
C ALA A 261 -13.21 -1.49 9.80
N GLY A 262 -12.03 -1.42 9.18
CA GLY A 262 -11.84 -0.90 7.83
C GLY A 262 -12.56 -1.74 6.76
N PHE A 263 -12.48 -3.07 6.86
CA PHE A 263 -13.18 -3.99 5.97
C PHE A 263 -14.69 -3.83 6.06
N LEU A 264 -15.26 -3.87 7.27
CA LEU A 264 -16.71 -3.70 7.50
C LEU A 264 -17.17 -2.30 7.08
N GLY A 265 -16.37 -1.27 7.32
CA GLY A 265 -16.63 0.10 6.88
C GLY A 265 -16.74 0.22 5.36
N ALA A 266 -15.80 -0.38 4.63
CA ALA A 266 -15.78 -0.38 3.17
C ALA A 266 -16.84 -1.32 2.55
N PHE A 267 -17.13 -2.45 3.20
CA PHE A 267 -18.11 -3.42 2.74
C PHE A 267 -19.54 -2.87 2.86
N PHE A 268 -19.93 -2.44 4.07
CA PHE A 268 -21.28 -1.91 4.36
C PHE A 268 -21.46 -0.43 4.03
N LEU A 269 -20.41 0.27 3.56
CA LEU A 269 -20.42 1.71 3.33
C LEU A 269 -20.96 2.49 4.55
N SER A 270 -20.52 2.08 5.74
CA SER A 270 -20.92 2.73 7.00
C SER A 270 -20.05 3.96 7.24
N PRO A 271 -20.60 5.19 7.23
CA PRO A 271 -19.79 6.39 7.37
C PRO A 271 -19.13 6.48 8.75
N CYS A 272 -19.77 5.96 9.80
CA CYS A 272 -19.19 5.95 11.13
C CYS A 272 -17.91 5.09 11.16
N LEU A 273 -17.99 3.84 10.67
CA LEU A 273 -16.84 2.93 10.63
C LEU A 273 -15.70 3.46 9.74
N LEU A 274 -16.03 4.04 8.57
CA LEU A 274 -15.04 4.65 7.69
C LEU A 274 -14.32 5.83 8.36
N ALA A 275 -15.05 6.71 9.05
CA ALA A 275 -14.45 7.83 9.77
C ALA A 275 -13.57 7.36 10.94
N THR A 276 -14.06 6.42 11.75
CA THR A 276 -13.31 5.85 12.88
C THR A 276 -12.03 5.17 12.39
N ASN A 277 -12.12 4.34 11.34
CA ASN A 277 -10.95 3.70 10.74
C ASN A 277 -9.93 4.72 10.22
N GLY A 278 -10.39 5.74 9.49
CA GLY A 278 -9.52 6.80 8.98
C GLY A 278 -8.81 7.59 10.09
N VAL A 279 -9.50 7.90 11.19
CA VAL A 279 -8.92 8.60 12.34
C VAL A 279 -7.90 7.72 13.07
N LEU A 280 -8.24 6.46 13.35
CA LEU A 280 -7.35 5.55 14.07
C LEU A 280 -6.07 5.23 13.27
N LEU A 281 -6.20 4.95 11.97
CA LEU A 281 -5.04 4.76 11.09
C LEU A 281 -4.22 6.04 10.94
N GLY A 282 -4.87 7.21 10.89
CA GLY A 282 -4.17 8.49 10.84
C GLY A 282 -3.35 8.75 12.10
N LEU A 283 -3.92 8.46 13.27
CA LEU A 283 -3.22 8.57 14.55
C LEU A 283 -2.03 7.60 14.62
N LEU A 284 -2.20 6.35 14.17
CA LEU A 284 -1.10 5.38 14.11
C LEU A 284 0.01 5.80 13.15
N ALA A 285 -0.33 6.33 11.97
CA ALA A 285 0.66 6.82 11.02
C ALA A 285 1.48 7.99 11.59
N VAL A 286 0.82 8.92 12.30
CA VAL A 286 1.51 10.03 12.99
C VAL A 286 2.41 9.52 14.11
N LEU A 287 1.95 8.55 14.90
CA LEU A 287 2.79 7.93 15.94
C LEU A 287 4.01 7.23 15.34
N MET A 288 3.83 6.44 14.28
CA MET A 288 4.95 5.77 13.60
C MET A 288 5.97 6.78 13.04
N LEU A 289 5.50 7.84 12.40
CA LEU A 289 6.38 8.92 11.93
C LEU A 289 7.08 9.63 13.09
N GLY A 290 6.38 9.87 14.20
CA GLY A 290 6.95 10.46 15.41
C GLY A 290 8.04 9.60 16.02
N PHE A 291 7.80 8.29 16.16
CA PHE A 291 8.81 7.34 16.63
C PHE A 291 9.99 7.23 15.68
N GLY A 292 9.75 7.21 14.36
CA GLY A 292 10.82 7.22 13.36
C GLY A 292 11.69 8.48 13.45
N ALA A 293 11.06 9.66 13.51
CA ALA A 293 11.77 10.93 13.68
C ALA A 293 12.53 10.99 15.02
N TYR A 294 11.94 10.49 16.10
CA TYR A 294 12.60 10.40 17.41
C TYR A 294 13.81 9.47 17.39
N ALA A 295 13.68 8.29 16.76
CA ALA A 295 14.77 7.33 16.62
C ALA A 295 15.92 7.90 15.78
N LEU A 296 15.61 8.66 14.73
CA LEU A 296 16.61 9.34 13.91
C LEU A 296 17.29 10.50 14.63
N ALA A 297 16.53 11.29 15.40
CA ALA A 297 17.07 12.41 16.17
C ALA A 297 18.00 11.96 17.30
N ASN A 298 17.75 10.78 17.88
CA ASN A 298 18.55 10.19 18.95
C ASN A 298 19.29 8.93 18.46
N ALA A 299 19.79 8.96 17.22
CA ALA A 299 20.47 7.81 16.62
C ALA A 299 21.71 7.39 17.43
N ASP A 300 22.42 8.35 18.05
CA ASP A 300 23.58 8.07 18.90
C ASP A 300 23.19 7.33 20.19
N ASP A 301 22.09 7.71 20.83
CA ASP A 301 21.59 7.02 22.03
C ASP A 301 21.08 5.62 21.69
N ALA A 302 20.37 5.48 20.56
CA ALA A 302 19.92 4.19 20.06
C ALA A 302 21.11 3.27 19.75
N ARG A 303 22.17 3.83 19.16
CA ARG A 303 23.44 3.11 18.93
C ARG A 303 24.09 2.70 20.24
N ALA A 304 24.20 3.60 21.22
CA ALA A 304 24.77 3.28 22.54
C ALA A 304 24.00 2.15 23.25
N LEU A 305 22.66 2.14 23.12
CA LEU A 305 21.82 1.07 23.67
C LEU A 305 22.09 -0.27 22.97
N VAL A 306 22.24 -0.27 21.64
CA VAL A 306 22.60 -1.48 20.87
C VAL A 306 24.00 -1.96 21.23
N GLU A 307 24.97 -1.05 21.37
CA GLU A 307 26.33 -1.35 21.79
C GLU A 307 26.37 -1.98 23.19
N GLN A 308 25.54 -1.50 24.12
CA GLN A 308 25.42 -2.09 25.45
C GLN A 308 24.89 -3.53 25.42
N GLN A 309 24.03 -3.86 24.47
CA GLN A 309 23.49 -5.21 24.28
C GLN A 309 24.29 -6.03 23.26
N TRP A 310 25.35 -5.47 22.68
CA TRP A 310 26.06 -6.09 21.57
C TRP A 310 26.74 -7.39 21.95
N GLU A 311 27.22 -7.53 23.18
CA GLU A 311 27.82 -8.77 23.65
C GLU A 311 26.81 -9.93 23.69
N PHE A 312 25.56 -9.64 24.04
CA PHE A 312 24.47 -10.62 23.99
C PHE A 312 24.10 -11.00 22.55
N VAL A 313 23.99 -10.00 21.66
CA VAL A 313 23.72 -10.25 20.23
C VAL A 313 24.87 -11.06 19.61
N ARG A 314 26.10 -10.67 19.93
CA ARG A 314 27.33 -11.31 19.48
C ARG A 314 27.36 -12.78 19.87
N THR A 315 27.14 -13.12 21.15
CA THR A 315 27.17 -14.52 21.61
C THR A 315 26.14 -15.39 20.90
N LYS A 316 24.96 -14.84 20.58
CA LYS A 316 23.93 -15.56 19.81
C LYS A 316 24.26 -15.71 18.31
N ILE A 317 24.98 -14.76 17.71
CA ILE A 317 25.37 -14.81 16.30
C ILE A 317 26.65 -15.64 16.08
N TYR A 318 27.59 -15.64 17.03
CA TYR A 318 28.83 -16.41 16.92
C TYR A 318 28.58 -17.92 16.82
N ASP A 319 27.54 -18.44 17.49
CA ASP A 319 27.11 -19.84 17.34
C ASP A 319 26.65 -20.20 15.90
N LEU A 320 26.43 -19.18 15.04
CA LEU A 320 25.96 -19.31 13.66
C LEU A 320 27.05 -19.04 12.60
N CYS A 321 28.32 -18.84 12.99
CA CYS A 321 29.41 -18.54 12.05
C CYS A 321 30.35 -19.76 11.86
N PRO A 322 29.92 -20.82 11.13
CA PRO A 322 30.72 -22.03 10.92
C PRO A 322 31.99 -21.76 10.11
N GLU A 323 32.00 -20.71 9.27
CA GLU A 323 33.16 -20.34 8.45
C GLU A 323 34.27 -19.61 9.23
N CYS A 324 33.99 -19.21 10.47
CA CYS A 324 35.03 -18.69 11.38
C CYS A 324 35.66 -19.81 12.22
N GLU A 325 35.40 -21.07 11.90
CA GLU A 325 36.15 -22.22 12.37
C GLU A 325 37.56 -22.13 11.76
N VAL A 326 38.39 -21.38 12.46
CA VAL A 326 39.65 -20.82 11.97
C VAL A 326 40.60 -21.94 11.52
N PRO A 327 41.14 -21.92 10.29
CA PRO A 327 42.36 -22.68 10.01
C PRO A 327 43.47 -22.18 10.97
N PRO A 328 44.36 -23.04 11.49
CA PRO A 328 45.21 -22.75 12.66
C PRO A 328 46.23 -21.59 12.53
N ALA A 329 46.18 -20.79 11.46
CA ALA A 329 47.13 -19.74 11.12
C ALA A 329 46.59 -18.30 11.24
N VAL A 330 45.30 -18.07 11.50
CA VAL A 330 44.74 -16.70 11.61
C VAL A 330 44.72 -16.27 13.07
N THR A 331 45.11 -15.03 13.34
CA THR A 331 45.16 -14.50 14.71
C THR A 331 43.75 -14.36 15.30
N GLU A 332 43.61 -14.56 16.62
CA GLU A 332 42.33 -14.45 17.33
C GLU A 332 41.65 -13.07 17.12
N GLN A 333 42.47 -12.04 16.90
CA GLN A 333 42.03 -10.67 16.65
C GLN A 333 41.39 -10.48 15.26
N GLU A 334 41.93 -11.13 14.22
CA GLU A 334 41.37 -11.11 12.85
C GLU A 334 40.05 -11.89 12.78
N SER A 335 39.96 -13.03 13.47
CA SER A 335 38.71 -13.80 13.59
C SER A 335 37.60 -12.98 14.27
N GLN A 336 37.94 -12.28 15.37
CA GLN A 336 36.99 -11.40 16.05
C GLN A 336 36.51 -10.24 15.16
N GLN A 337 37.42 -9.62 14.40
CA GLN A 337 37.07 -8.54 13.47
C GLN A 337 36.12 -9.03 12.38
N CYS A 338 36.42 -10.17 11.73
CA CYS A 338 35.57 -10.77 10.70
C CYS A 338 34.15 -11.06 11.22
N CYS A 339 34.04 -11.71 12.37
CA CYS A 339 32.75 -12.01 12.98
C CYS A 339 31.96 -10.75 13.35
N THR A 340 32.62 -9.71 13.88
CA THR A 340 31.94 -8.44 14.21
C THR A 340 31.43 -7.72 12.97
N GLN A 341 32.19 -7.75 11.88
CA GLN A 341 31.80 -7.14 10.61
C GLN A 341 30.60 -7.87 10.01
N ARG A 342 30.62 -9.21 10.00
CA ARG A 342 29.51 -10.03 9.51
C ARG A 342 28.25 -9.89 10.35
N ALA A 343 28.37 -9.85 11.68
CA ALA A 343 27.25 -9.57 12.57
C ALA A 343 26.65 -8.18 12.31
N GLY A 344 27.50 -7.17 12.08
CA GLY A 344 27.07 -5.83 11.69
C GLY A 344 26.28 -5.82 10.37
N LEU A 345 26.75 -6.55 9.37
CA LEU A 345 26.08 -6.71 8.07
C LEU A 345 24.71 -7.38 8.21
N VAL A 346 24.62 -8.48 8.96
CA VAL A 346 23.34 -9.18 9.19
C VAL A 346 22.33 -8.28 9.91
N VAL A 347 22.78 -7.52 10.92
CA VAL A 347 21.90 -6.58 11.64
C VAL A 347 21.45 -5.46 10.69
N TRP A 348 22.37 -4.90 9.92
CA TRP A 348 22.06 -3.85 8.95
C TRP A 348 21.05 -4.32 7.89
N ASP A 349 21.26 -5.49 7.29
CA ASP A 349 20.36 -6.06 6.28
C ASP A 349 18.94 -6.23 6.84
N ASN A 350 18.83 -6.84 8.03
CA ASN A 350 17.54 -6.99 8.70
C ASN A 350 16.88 -5.64 9.04
N MET A 351 17.64 -4.65 9.54
CA MET A 351 17.11 -3.31 9.80
C MET A 351 16.67 -2.60 8.52
N SER A 352 17.38 -2.80 7.41
CA SER A 352 17.03 -2.23 6.11
C SER A 352 15.72 -2.82 5.57
N SER A 353 15.56 -4.14 5.69
CA SER A 353 14.35 -4.87 5.31
C SER A 353 13.15 -4.45 6.18
N LEU A 354 13.36 -4.30 7.49
CA LEU A 354 12.34 -3.78 8.41
C LEU A 354 11.95 -2.33 8.08
N GLY A 355 12.93 -1.47 7.76
CA GLY A 355 12.68 -0.09 7.36
C GLY A 355 11.86 -0.01 6.07
N LEU A 356 12.18 -0.84 5.08
CA LEU A 356 11.41 -0.97 3.84
C LEU A 356 9.97 -1.41 4.13
N GLY A 357 9.80 -2.44 4.97
CA GLY A 357 8.50 -2.92 5.41
C GLY A 357 7.69 -1.84 6.12
N ALA A 358 8.31 -1.08 7.03
CA ALA A 358 7.69 0.03 7.73
C ALA A 358 7.23 1.15 6.76
N CYS A 359 8.03 1.47 5.74
CA CYS A 359 7.65 2.44 4.71
C CYS A 359 6.47 1.95 3.86
N ILE A 360 6.45 0.68 3.45
CA ILE A 360 5.32 0.08 2.71
C ILE A 360 4.05 0.14 3.56
N LEU A 361 4.13 -0.22 4.84
CA LEU A 361 3.02 -0.13 5.78
C LEU A 361 2.54 1.31 5.94
N LEU A 362 3.45 2.27 6.11
CA LEU A 362 3.11 3.68 6.28
C LEU A 362 2.39 4.24 5.05
N ILE A 363 2.88 3.98 3.83
CA ILE A 363 2.20 4.43 2.61
C ILE A 363 0.82 3.76 2.50
N SER A 364 0.73 2.46 2.78
CA SER A 364 -0.55 1.73 2.79
C SER A 364 -1.54 2.34 3.80
N MET A 365 -1.08 2.71 5.00
CA MET A 365 -1.89 3.42 6.00
C MET A 365 -2.36 4.78 5.47
N CYS A 366 -1.46 5.60 4.92
CA CYS A 366 -1.79 6.91 4.35
C CYS A 366 -2.86 6.81 3.24
N VAL A 367 -2.72 5.83 2.35
CA VAL A 367 -3.71 5.56 1.29
C VAL A 367 -5.06 5.15 1.89
N ASN A 368 -5.05 4.24 2.87
CA ASN A 368 -6.26 3.80 3.56
C ASN A 368 -6.95 4.94 4.31
N VAL A 369 -6.20 5.84 4.94
CA VAL A 369 -6.73 7.05 5.59
C VAL A 369 -7.42 7.94 4.55
N PHE A 370 -6.72 8.26 3.46
CA PHE A 370 -7.27 9.09 2.39
C PHE A 370 -8.55 8.48 1.79
N PHE A 371 -8.54 7.19 1.47
CA PHE A 371 -9.69 6.48 0.93
C PHE A 371 -10.84 6.33 1.92
N SER A 372 -10.55 6.16 3.21
CA SER A 372 -11.56 6.14 4.26
C SER A 372 -12.33 7.46 4.30
N PHE A 373 -11.63 8.61 4.31
CA PHE A 373 -12.26 9.93 4.30
C PHE A 373 -12.95 10.25 2.98
N TYR A 374 -12.38 9.84 1.85
CA TYR A 374 -13.00 9.99 0.54
C TYR A 374 -14.35 9.25 0.47
N LEU A 375 -14.37 7.95 0.81
CA LEU A 375 -15.61 7.16 0.82
C LEU A 375 -16.60 7.68 1.86
N TRP A 376 -16.15 8.10 3.04
CA TRP A 376 -17.00 8.71 4.06
C TRP A 376 -17.74 9.94 3.52
N ARG A 377 -17.01 10.86 2.88
CA ARG A 377 -17.58 12.07 2.28
C ARG A 377 -18.62 11.71 1.22
N GLU A 378 -18.27 10.79 0.31
CA GLU A 378 -19.12 10.39 -0.81
C GLU A 378 -20.42 9.74 -0.33
N VAL A 379 -20.34 8.81 0.63
CA VAL A 379 -21.51 8.16 1.25
C VAL A 379 -22.40 9.20 1.94
N ARG A 380 -21.82 10.16 2.65
CA ARG A 380 -22.57 11.21 3.35
C ARG A 380 -23.33 12.11 2.37
N VAL A 381 -22.70 12.50 1.26
CA VAL A 381 -23.34 13.30 0.20
C VAL A 381 -24.50 12.53 -0.43
N LYS A 382 -24.29 11.26 -0.79
CA LYS A 382 -25.35 10.40 -1.37
C LYS A 382 -26.54 10.21 -0.43
N ARG A 383 -26.29 10.01 0.87
CA ARG A 383 -27.36 9.93 1.89
C ARG A 383 -28.15 11.24 1.98
N ARG A 384 -27.48 12.40 2.01
CA ARG A 384 -28.15 13.72 2.02
C ARG A 384 -29.04 13.91 0.79
N GLN A 385 -28.53 13.61 -0.41
CA GLN A 385 -29.30 13.72 -1.65
C GLN A 385 -30.52 12.78 -1.68
N SER A 386 -30.38 11.57 -1.17
CA SER A 386 -31.49 10.62 -1.03
C SER A 386 -32.58 11.15 -0.10
N ASN A 387 -32.18 11.70 1.06
CA ASN A 387 -33.11 12.30 2.01
C ASN A 387 -33.89 13.47 1.37
N TYR A 388 -33.20 14.42 0.71
CA TYR A 388 -33.86 15.51 -0.02
C TYR A 388 -34.82 15.02 -1.10
N ARG A 389 -34.46 13.98 -1.86
CA ARG A 389 -35.37 13.40 -2.87
C ARG A 389 -36.61 12.77 -2.22
N SER A 390 -36.46 12.11 -1.08
CA SER A 390 -37.57 11.50 -0.36
C SER A 390 -38.50 12.55 0.27
N GLU A 391 -37.95 13.63 0.84
CA GLU A 391 -38.71 14.78 1.33
C GLU A 391 -39.45 15.48 0.19
N ARG A 392 -38.80 15.72 -0.95
CA ARG A 392 -39.46 16.31 -2.13
C ARG A 392 -40.60 15.43 -2.65
N LYS A 393 -40.48 14.10 -2.57
CA LYS A 393 -41.58 13.17 -2.91
C LYS A 393 -42.74 13.25 -1.91
N ARG A 394 -42.47 13.52 -0.62
CA ARG A 394 -43.51 13.74 0.40
C ARG A 394 -44.20 15.09 0.25
N LEU A 395 -43.46 16.14 -0.13
CA LEU A 395 -43.98 17.50 -0.31
C LEU A 395 -44.70 17.73 -1.63
N LYS A 396 -44.52 16.87 -2.64
CA LYS A 396 -45.38 16.93 -3.84
C LYS A 396 -46.80 16.54 -3.39
N PRO A 397 -47.77 17.48 -3.37
CA PRO A 397 -49.13 17.14 -3.00
C PRO A 397 -49.57 16.01 -3.91
N THR A 398 -49.93 14.88 -3.32
CA THR A 398 -50.52 13.75 -4.03
C THR A 398 -51.61 14.36 -4.91
N LYS A 399 -51.53 14.18 -6.24
CA LYS A 399 -52.54 14.69 -7.19
C LYS A 399 -53.98 14.26 -6.81
N ARG A 400 -54.14 13.29 -5.90
CA ARG A 400 -55.42 12.96 -5.24
C ARG A 400 -55.99 14.09 -4.36
N GLY A 401 -55.16 14.86 -3.65
CA GLY A 401 -55.62 16.03 -2.89
C GLY A 401 -56.00 17.23 -3.77
N ARG A 402 -55.43 17.34 -4.98
CA ARG A 402 -55.86 18.34 -5.97
C ARG A 402 -57.11 17.96 -6.76
N ARG A 403 -57.46 16.67 -6.85
CA ARG A 403 -58.77 16.27 -7.40
C ARG A 403 -59.89 16.52 -6.38
N ARG A 404 -59.72 16.12 -5.11
CA ARG A 404 -60.71 16.43 -4.07
C ARG A 404 -61.00 17.92 -3.88
N ARG A 405 -59.99 18.80 -3.98
CA ARG A 405 -60.24 20.26 -3.94
C ARG A 405 -60.89 20.82 -5.20
N ARG A 406 -60.77 20.15 -6.35
CA ARG A 406 -61.51 20.55 -7.55
C ARG A 406 -62.96 20.10 -7.48
N ASP A 407 -63.19 18.90 -6.96
CA ASP A 407 -64.53 18.36 -6.76
C ASP A 407 -65.29 19.17 -5.67
N GLU A 408 -64.61 19.65 -4.62
CA GLU A 408 -65.20 20.55 -3.60
C GLU A 408 -65.41 22.01 -4.08
N GLU A 409 -64.67 22.49 -5.09
CA GLU A 409 -64.87 23.83 -5.67
C GLU A 409 -66.00 23.84 -6.73
N GLU A 410 -66.29 22.71 -7.39
CA GLU A 410 -67.42 22.61 -8.33
C GLU A 410 -68.78 22.57 -7.60
N ASP A 411 -68.86 21.98 -6.40
CA ASP A 411 -70.10 21.89 -5.62
C ASP A 411 -70.54 23.21 -4.94
N ILE A 412 -69.67 24.21 -4.80
CA ILE A 412 -70.01 25.51 -4.18
C ILE A 412 -70.51 26.53 -5.22
N SER A 413 -70.29 26.29 -6.52
CA SER A 413 -70.68 27.22 -7.59
C SER A 413 -72.13 27.08 -8.08
N SER A 414 -72.92 26.17 -7.51
CA SER A 414 -74.28 25.84 -7.97
C SER A 414 -75.41 26.30 -7.03
N GLU A 415 -75.12 27.00 -5.93
CA GLU A 415 -76.13 27.49 -4.97
C GLU A 415 -76.52 28.97 -5.09
N ASP A 416 -75.94 29.75 -6.01
CA ASP A 416 -76.23 31.20 -6.15
C ASP A 416 -77.21 31.57 -7.31
N ASP A 417 -77.86 30.60 -7.96
CA ASP A 417 -78.88 30.83 -9.01
C ASP A 417 -80.28 30.31 -8.58
N LEU A 418 -80.83 30.85 -7.48
CA LEU A 418 -82.24 30.67 -7.09
C LEU A 418 -82.90 31.98 -6.65
#